data_AF-A0A354YZH8-F1
#
_entry.id   AF-A0A354YZH8-F1
#
_cell.length_a   1.000
_cell.length_b   1.000
_cell.length_c   1.000
_cell.angle_alpha   90.00
_cell.angle_beta   90.00
_cell.angle_gamma   90.00
#
_symmetry.space_group_name_H-M   'P 1'
#
loop_
_entity.id
_entity.type
_entity.pdbx_description
1 polymer ?
#
loop_
_entity_poly.entity_id
_entity_poly.type
_entity_poly.pdbx_seq_one_letter_code
_entity_poly.pdbx_strand_id
1 'polypeptide(L)' 'MDEMGMKRALTRIAHEIIERNKGVKNVAIIGIRRRGGPLAQRLALRIEDIEGIKIPVGILDITLYRDDL' A
#
# COMPACT_ATOMS: atom_id res chain seq x y z
N MET A 1 -15.85 7.83 4.55
CA MET A 1 -14.59 8.56 4.72
C MET A 1 -14.56 9.67 3.69
N ASP A 2 -14.29 10.89 4.12
CA ASP A 2 -14.00 12.01 3.23
C ASP A 2 -12.59 11.86 2.62
N GLU A 3 -12.30 12.64 1.58
CA GLU A 3 -11.00 12.59 0.88
C GLU A 3 -9.83 12.90 1.83
N MET A 4 -10.01 13.89 2.70
CA MET A 4 -9.00 14.24 3.70
C MET A 4 -8.75 13.12 4.70
N GLY A 5 -9.81 12.43 5.16
CA GLY A 5 -9.70 11.29 6.06
C GLY A 5 -8.94 10.12 5.44
N MET A 6 -9.18 9.83 4.15
CA MET A 6 -8.42 8.82 3.41
C MET A 6 -6.93 9.20 3.32
N LYS A 7 -6.61 10.45 2.98
CA LYS A 7 -5.22 10.93 2.89
C LYS A 7 -4.49 10.83 4.23
N ARG A 8 -5.14 11.21 5.33
CA ARG A 8 -4.58 11.07 6.70
C ARG A 8 -4.33 9.61 7.04
N ALA A 9 -5.30 8.73 6.76
CA ALA A 9 -5.16 7.30 7.03
C ALA A 9 -3.98 6.68 6.25
N LEU A 10 -3.87 6.96 4.95
CA LEU A 10 -2.76 6.46 4.13
C LEU A 10 -1.39 6.99 4.60
N THR A 11 -1.32 8.25 5.01
CA THR A 11 -0.09 8.84 5.58
C THR A 11 0.32 8.11 6.86
N ARG A 12 -0.62 7.87 7.78
CA ARG A 12 -0.35 7.13 9.02
C ARG A 12 0.16 5.71 8.71
N ILE A 13 -0.51 4.99 7.81
CA ILE A 13 -0.11 3.63 7.42
C ILE A 13 1.30 3.63 6.79
N ALA A 14 1.63 4.62 5.96
CA ALA A 14 2.95 4.74 5.37
C ALA A 14 4.05 4.89 6.44
N HIS A 15 3.85 5.78 7.41
CA HIS A 15 4.80 5.93 8.53
C HIS A 15 4.95 4.63 9.33
N GLU A 16 3.85 3.96 9.66
CA GLU A 16 3.89 2.68 10.38
C GLU A 16 4.66 1.59 9.63
N ILE A 17 4.51 1.51 8.30
CA ILE A 17 5.28 0.58 7.46
C ILE A 17 6.78 0.92 7.51
N ILE A 18 7.13 2.19 7.34
CA ILE A 18 8.53 2.64 7.34
C ILE A 18 9.19 2.34 8.69
N GLU A 19 8.55 2.73 9.80
CA GLU A 19 9.09 2.54 11.15
C GLU A 19 9.27 1.06 11.48
N ARG A 20 8.25 0.24 11.18
CA ARG A 20 8.29 -1.20 11.46
C ARG A 20 9.38 -1.94 10.69
N ASN A 21 9.68 -1.49 9.47
CA ASN A 21 10.69 -2.11 8.61
C ASN A 21 12.07 -1.44 8.70
N LYS A 22 12.21 -0.39 9.52
CA LYS A 22 13.44 0.44 9.66
C LYS A 22 13.89 1.00 8.31
N GLY A 23 12.94 1.58 7.58
CA GLY A 23 13.09 2.05 6.20
C GLY A 23 12.40 1.13 5.20
N VAL A 24 12.66 1.37 3.90
CA VAL A 24 11.87 0.76 2.81
C VAL A 24 12.69 -0.07 1.81
N LYS A 25 13.98 -0.27 2.10
CA LYS A 25 14.91 -0.96 1.19
C LYS A 25 14.44 -2.37 0.77
N ASN A 26 13.79 -3.09 1.68
CA ASN A 26 13.34 -4.48 1.46
C ASN A 26 11.80 -4.60 1.54
N VAL A 27 11.08 -3.54 1.18
CA VAL A 27 9.61 -3.50 1.24
C VAL A 27 9.03 -3.50 -0.17
N ALA A 28 7.98 -4.29 -0.36
CA ALA A 28 7.13 -4.27 -1.55
C ALA A 28 5.66 -4.30 -1.13
N ILE A 29 4.77 -3.73 -1.95
CA ILE A 29 3.33 -3.74 -1.70
C ILE A 29 2.62 -4.59 -2.75
N ILE A 30 1.67 -5.42 -2.32
CA ILE A 30 0.79 -6.17 -3.22
C ILE A 30 -0.67 -5.76 -2.97
N GLY A 31 -1.32 -5.21 -3.99
CA GLY A 31 -2.74 -4.89 -3.97
C GLY A 31 -3.60 -6.09 -4.40
N ILE A 32 -4.55 -6.50 -3.57
CA ILE A 32 -5.48 -7.58 -3.93
C ILE A 32 -6.64 -7.04 -4.78
N ARG A 33 -6.97 -7.69 -5.90
CA ARG A 33 -8.11 -7.30 -6.75
C ARG A 33 -9.45 -7.40 -5.99
N ARG A 34 -10.45 -6.56 -6.31
CA ARG A 34 -10.54 -5.60 -7.45
C ARG A 34 -10.13 -4.17 -7.11
N ARG A 35 -10.17 -3.77 -5.84
CA ARG A 35 -9.94 -2.37 -5.38
C ARG A 35 -8.60 -2.15 -4.64
N GLY A 36 -7.86 -3.21 -4.33
CA GLY A 36 -6.58 -3.10 -3.64
C GLY A 36 -5.45 -2.54 -4.51
N GLY A 37 -5.52 -2.66 -5.84
CA GLY A 37 -4.52 -2.11 -6.76
C GLY A 37 -4.35 -0.58 -6.65
N PRO A 38 -5.42 0.22 -6.84
CA PRO A 38 -5.34 1.67 -6.68
C PRO A 38 -4.92 2.12 -5.28
N LEU A 39 -5.33 1.41 -4.22
CA LEU A 39 -4.91 1.70 -2.85
C LEU A 39 -3.42 1.41 -2.63
N ALA A 40 -2.93 0.29 -3.14
CA ALA A 40 -1.52 -0.09 -3.09
C ALA A 40 -0.64 0.97 -3.77
N GLN A 41 -1.05 1.46 -4.94
CA GLN A 41 -0.33 2.53 -5.65
C GLN A 41 -0.31 3.84 -4.85
N ARG A 42 -1.46 4.26 -4.29
CA ARG A 42 -1.53 5.47 -3.45
C ARG A 42 -0.64 5.37 -2.21
N LEU A 43 -0.61 4.20 -1.58
CA LEU A 43 0.23 3.96 -0.41
C LEU A 43 1.72 3.97 -0.77
N ALA A 44 2.11 3.34 -1.88
CA ALA A 44 3.48 3.35 -2.37
C ALA A 44 3.96 4.76 -2.72
N LEU A 45 3.13 5.57 -3.39
CA LEU A 45 3.42 6.99 -3.62
C LEU A 45 3.62 7.75 -2.33
N ARG A 46 2.80 7.49 -1.30
CA ARG A 46 2.94 8.16 -0.01
C ARG A 46 4.23 7.78 0.71
N ILE A 47 4.69 6.54 0.56
CA ILE A 47 5.97 6.09 1.07
C ILE A 47 7.12 6.75 0.31
N GLU A 48 7.03 6.83 -1.02
CA GLU A 48 7.99 7.52 -1.87
C GLU A 48 8.10 9.01 -1.51
N ASP A 49 6.98 9.70 -1.24
CA ASP A 49 6.99 11.09 -0.76
C ASP A 49 7.76 11.29 0.55
N ILE A 50 7.80 10.28 1.43
CA ILE A 50 8.40 10.37 2.77
C ILE A 50 9.88 9.96 2.75
N GLU A 51 10.20 8.85 2.08
CA GLU A 51 11.55 8.25 2.09
C GLU A 51 12.37 8.60 0.84
N GLY A 52 11.74 9.15 -0.21
CA GLY A 52 12.38 9.39 -1.51
C GLY A 52 12.72 8.11 -2.28
N ILE A 53 12.21 6.96 -1.84
CA ILE A 53 12.49 5.65 -2.45
C ILE A 53 11.21 5.07 -3.01
N LYS A 54 11.23 4.77 -4.31
CA LYS A 54 10.15 4.06 -4.99
C LYS A 54 10.20 2.57 -4.69
N ILE A 55 9.15 2.07 -4.06
CA ILE A 55 9.00 0.64 -3.75
C ILE A 55 8.24 -0.13 -4.85
N PRO A 56 8.51 -1.42 -5.06
CA PRO A 56 7.76 -2.24 -5.99
C PRO A 56 6.29 -2.39 -5.59
N VAL A 57 5.39 -2.34 -6.58
CA VAL A 57 3.96 -2.58 -6.39
C VAL A 57 3.47 -3.67 -7.33
N GLY A 58 2.92 -4.74 -6.76
CA GLY A 58 2.26 -5.84 -7.48
C GLY A 58 0.74 -5.80 -7.30
N ILE A 59 0.03 -6.54 -8.16
CA ILE A 59 -1.40 -6.79 -8.02
C ILE A 59 -1.62 -8.30 -8.05
N LEU A 60 -2.35 -8.82 -7.07
CA LEU A 60 -2.68 -10.24 -6.98
C LEU A 60 -4.19 -10.45 -7.18
N ASP A 61 -4.51 -11.36 -8.10
CA ASP A 61 -5.87 -11.86 -8.27
C ASP A 61 -6.04 -13.14 -7.45
N ILE A 62 -6.93 -13.11 -6.46
CA ILE A 62 -7.17 -14.23 -5.55
C ILE A 62 -8.43 -15.01 -5.91
N THR A 63 -9.08 -14.73 -7.06
CA THR A 63 -10.37 -15.35 -7.41
C THR A 63 -10.36 -16.87 -7.31
N LEU A 64 -9.28 -17.55 -7.69
CA LEU A 64 -9.18 -19.02 -7.65
C LEU A 64 -8.88 -19.60 -6.26
N TYR A 65 -8.63 -18.75 -5.26
CA TYR A 65 -8.22 -19.14 -3.90
C TYR A 65 -9.24 -18.70 -2.85
N ARG A 66 -10.43 -18.29 -3.27
CA ARG A 66 -11.51 -17.85 -2.40
C ARG A 66 -12.41 -19.03 -2.07
N ASP A 67 -12.61 -19.30 -0.79
CA ASP A 67 -13.50 -20.37 -0.30
C ASP A 67 -14.98 -20.01 -0.45
N ASP A 68 -15.29 -18.73 -0.71
CA ASP A 68 -16.64 -18.18 -0.85
C ASP A 68 -17.08 -18.03 -2.32
N LEU A 69 -16.58 -18.92 -3.19
CA LEU A 69 -16.96 -19.01 -4.60
C LEU A 69 -18.39 -19.52 -4.81
#